data_AF-A0A316WAY2-F1
#
_entry.id   AF-A0A316WAY2-F1
#
_cell.length_a   1.000
_cell.length_b   1.000
_cell.length_c   1.000
_cell.angle_alpha   90.00
_cell.angle_beta   90.00
_cell.angle_gamma   90.00
#
_symmetry.space_group_name_H-M   'P 1'
#
loop_
_entity.id
_entity.type
_entity.pdbx_description
1 polymer ?
#
loop_
_entity_poly.entity_id
_entity_poly.type
_entity_poly.pdbx_seq_one_letter_code
_entity_poly.pdbx_strand_id
1 'polypeptide(L)' 'KTALVRFATEERSNSNVKKENWLSVVRFQYSGAPMRNEYRFENPLGFQVTEYRRDQESVQADGEGFRAA' A
#
# COMPACT_ATOMS: atom_id res chain seq x y z
N LYS A 1 4.18 14.16 8.71
CA LYS A 1 4.41 12.87 9.42
C LYS A 1 4.66 11.79 8.38
N THR A 2 5.34 10.69 8.75
CA THR A 2 5.64 9.59 7.83
C THR A 2 5.26 8.27 8.48
N ALA A 3 4.67 7.36 7.71
CA ALA A 3 4.32 6.01 8.14
C ALA A 3 4.81 4.96 7.13
N LEU A 4 5.14 3.78 7.64
CA LEU A 4 5.48 2.60 6.86
C LEU A 4 4.33 1.60 6.96
N VAL A 5 3.81 1.17 5.82
CA VAL A 5 2.65 0.27 5.71
C VAL A 5 3.06 -0.96 4.93
N ARG A 6 2.94 -2.14 5.55
CA ARG A 6 3.12 -3.44 4.90
C ARG A 6 1.75 -4.00 4.55
N PHE A 7 1.56 -4.41 3.29
CA PHE A 7 0.31 -5.01 2.84
C PHE A 7 0.57 -6.01 1.71
N ALA A 8 -0.37 -6.94 1.51
CA ALA A 8 -0.35 -7.86 0.39
C ALA A 8 -1.55 -7.59 -0.52
N THR A 9 -1.37 -7.73 -1.83
CA THR A 9 -2.45 -7.70 -2.82
C THR A 9 -2.67 -9.10 -3.35
N GLU A 10 -3.93 -9.51 -3.43
CA GLU A 10 -4.32 -10.78 -4.05
C GLU A 10 -5.11 -10.47 -5.32
N GLU A 11 -4.51 -10.78 -6.47
CA GLU A 11 -5.18 -10.70 -7.76
C GLU A 11 -5.77 -12.07 -8.09
N ARG A 12 -7.10 -12.15 -8.21
CA ARG A 12 -7.80 -13.39 -8.56
C ARG A 12 -8.18 -13.36 -10.03
N SER A 13 -7.55 -14.21 -10.83
CA SER A 13 -7.96 -14.58 -12.19
C SER A 13 -8.69 -15.93 -12.17
N ASN A 14 -9.43 -16.27 -13.23
CA ASN A 14 -10.36 -17.40 -13.31
C ASN A 14 -9.87 -18.72 -12.68
N SER A 15 -8.57 -19.02 -12.76
CA SER A 15 -7.97 -20.23 -12.18
C SER A 15 -6.71 -19.97 -11.36
N ASN A 16 -6.30 -18.71 -11.16
CA ASN A 16 -5.05 -18.38 -10.51
C ASN A 16 -5.21 -17.24 -9.51
N VAL A 17 -4.64 -17.42 -8.32
CA VAL A 17 -4.52 -16.36 -7.31
C VAL A 17 -3.06 -15.96 -7.23
N LYS A 18 -2.74 -14.74 -7.65
CA LYS A 18 -1.40 -14.17 -7.54
C LYS A 18 -1.35 -13.29 -6.29
N LYS A 19 -0.51 -13.65 -5.33
CA LYS A 19 -0.28 -12.86 -4.12
C LYS A 19 1.04 -12.11 -4.23
N GLU A 20 1.00 -10.80 -4.04
CA GLU A 20 2.17 -9.93 -4.08
C GLU A 20 2.28 -9.12 -2.79
N ASN A 21 3.49 -9.04 -2.22
CA ASN A 21 3.76 -8.29 -1.01
C ASN A 21 4.35 -6.93 -1.34
N TRP A 22 3.88 -5.91 -0.63
CA TRP A 22 4.24 -4.51 -0.86
C TRP A 22 4.60 -3.81 0.43
N LEU A 23 5.54 -2.89 0.32
CA LEU A 23 5.89 -1.95 1.36
C LEU A 23 5.63 -0.53 0.85
N SER A 24 4.85 0.24 1.59
CA SER A 24 4.55 1.63 1.23
C SER A 24 5.06 2.60 2.28
N VAL A 25 5.64 3.69 1.80
CA VAL A 25 6.01 4.85 2.60
C VAL A 25 5.04 5.97 2.27
N VAL A 26 4.32 6.43 3.29
CA VAL A 26 3.28 7.46 3.16
C VAL A 26 3.67 8.66 3.98
N ARG A 27 3.80 9.83 3.33
CA ARG A 27 3.91 11.12 4.01
C ARG A 27 2.53 11.75 4.09
N PHE A 28 2.13 12.14 5.28
CA PHE A 28 0.81 12.70 5.53
C PHE A 28 0.82 13.88 6.50
N GLN A 29 -0.21 14.69 6.42
CA GLN A 29 -0.49 15.81 7.30
C GLN A 29 -1.99 15.86 7.65
N TYR A 30 -2.32 16.55 8.73
CA TYR A 30 -3.71 16.86 9.08
C TYR A 30 -3.91 18.35 8.87
N SER A 31 -4.88 18.72 8.03
CA SER A 31 -5.24 20.11 7.82
C SER A 31 -6.44 20.45 8.70
N GLY A 32 -6.24 21.37 9.65
CA GLY A 32 -7.32 21.94 10.46
C GLY A 32 -8.08 23.07 9.75
N ALA A 33 -7.79 23.33 8.47
CA ALA A 33 -8.45 24.40 7.72
C ALA A 33 -9.97 24.15 7.64
N PRO A 34 -10.80 25.20 7.63
CA PRO A 34 -12.25 25.05 7.56
C PRO A 34 -12.65 24.42 6.22
N MET A 35 -12.83 23.10 6.21
CA MET A 35 -13.42 22.38 5.07
C MET A 35 -14.92 22.68 5.00
N ARG A 36 -15.44 22.85 3.78
CA ARG A 36 -16.89 22.89 3.50
C ARG A 36 -17.55 21.67 4.15
N ASN A 37 -18.75 21.87 4.71
CA ASN A 37 -19.45 20.88 5.54
C ASN A 37 -19.65 19.52 4.84
N GLU A 38 -19.82 19.52 3.51
CA GLU A 38 -19.97 18.33 2.68
C GLU A 38 -18.78 17.35 2.77
N TYR A 39 -17.54 17.85 2.92
CA TYR A 39 -16.34 17.00 2.93
C TYR A 39 -15.93 16.51 4.33
N ARG A 40 -16.55 17.04 5.40
CA ARG A 40 -16.26 16.62 6.77
C ARG A 40 -16.81 15.24 7.12
N PHE A 41 -17.82 14.76 6.37
CA PHE A 41 -18.43 13.47 6.65
C PHE A 41 -17.47 12.31 6.38
N GLU A 42 -16.70 12.39 5.29
CA GLU A 42 -15.71 11.37 4.92
C GLU A 42 -14.33 11.61 5.57
N ASN A 43 -13.95 12.88 5.77
CA ASN A 43 -12.64 13.25 6.31
C ASN A 43 -12.74 14.28 7.46
N PRO A 44 -13.21 13.86 8.65
CA PRO A 44 -13.45 14.77 9.77
C PRO A 44 -12.17 15.44 10.31
N LEU A 45 -11.00 14.84 10.08
CA LEU A 45 -9.70 15.31 10.55
C LEU A 45 -8.88 16.03 9.47
N GLY A 46 -9.36 16.10 8.23
CA GLY A 46 -8.61 16.64 7.11
C GLY A 46 -7.29 15.90 6.87
N PHE A 47 -7.28 14.57 7.00
CA PHE A 47 -6.13 13.73 6.66
C PHE A 47 -5.78 13.92 5.18
N GLN A 48 -4.52 14.24 4.91
CA GLN A 48 -4.01 14.49 3.57
C GLN A 48 -2.70 13.73 3.37
N VAL A 49 -2.61 12.97 2.28
CA VAL A 49 -1.37 12.33 1.83
C VAL A 49 -0.66 13.30 0.90
N THR A 50 0.59 13.66 1.23
CA THR A 50 1.41 14.57 0.42
C THR A 50 2.40 13.82 -0.47
N GLU A 51 2.80 12.62 -0.06
CA GLU A 51 3.74 11.79 -0.80
C GLU A 51 3.38 10.32 -0.58
N TYR A 52 3.39 9.55 -1.66
CA TYR A 52 3.10 8.13 -1.64
C TYR A 52 4.10 7.40 -2.51
N ARG A 53 4.80 6.43 -1.91
CA ARG A 53 5.65 5.47 -2.63
C ARG A 53 5.25 4.06 -2.23
N ARG A 54 5.28 3.16 -3.20
CA ARG A 54 5.06 1.72 -3.01
C ARG A 54 6.19 0.96 -3.68
N ASP A 55 6.84 0.10 -2.94
CA ASP A 55 7.92 -0.76 -3.39
C ASP A 55 7.51 -2.22 -3.27
N GLN A 56 7.89 -3.03 -4.26
CA GLN A 56 7.68 -4.47 -4.23
C GLN A 56 8.62 -5.07 -3.20
N GLU A 57 8.07 -5.83 -2.24
CA GLU A 57 8.91 -6.66 -1.38
C GLU A 57 9.43 -7.80 -2.27
N SER A 58 10.75 -7.85 -2.47
CA SER A 58 11.37 -8.85 -3.34
C SER A 58 11.07 -10.23 -2.78
N VAL A 59 10.12 -10.93 -3.40
CA VAL A 59 9.87 -12.34 -3.13
C VAL A 59 11.06 -13.07 -3.76
N GLN A 60 12.01 -13.52 -2.94
CA GLN A 60 12.91 -14.57 -3.39
C GLN A 60 12.01 -15.73 -3.83
N ALA A 61 11.96 -15.99 -5.13
CA ALA A 61 11.29 -17.18 -5.63
C ALA A 61 11.97 -18.36 -4.94
N ASP A 62 11.23 -19.05 -4.07
CA ASP A 62 11.71 -20.23 -3.37
C ASP A 62 12.38 -21.14 -4.40
N GLY A 63 13.68 -21.33 -4.23
CA GLY A 63 14.54 -21.95 -5.23
C GLY A 63 14.24 -23.44 -5.36
N GLU A 64 13.39 -23.80 -6.33
CA GLU A 64 13.24 -25.18 -6.83
C GLU A 64 13.63 -25.20 -8.32
N GLY A 65 14.93 -25.24 -8.59
CA GLY A 65 15.42 -25.15 -9.96
C GLY A 65 16.91 -25.40 -10.15
N PHE A 66 17.52 -26.32 -9.40
CA PHE A 66 18.80 -26.91 -9.83
C PHE A 66 18.92 -28.36 -9.34
N ARG A 67 18.30 -29.30 -10.05
CA ARG A 67 18.74 -30.70 -10.01
C ARG A 67 19.83 -30.87 -11.05
N ALA A 68 21.07 -30.86 -10.58
CA ALA A 68 22.23 -31.29 -11.32
C ALA A 68 22.31 -32.81 -11.37
N ALA A 69 22.83 -33.30 -12.50
CA ALA A 69 23.34 -34.64 -12.80
C ALA A 69 22.32 -35.79 -12.91
#